data_AF-A0A532C8M9-F1
#
_entry.id   AF-A0A532C8M9-F1
#
_cell.length_a   1.000
_cell.length_b   1.000
_cell.length_c   1.000
_cell.angle_alpha   90.00
_cell.angle_beta   90.00
_cell.angle_gamma   90.00
#
_symmetry.space_group_name_H-M   'P 1'
#
loop_
_entity.id
_entity.type
_entity.pdbx_description
1 polymer ?
#
loop_
_entity_poly.entity_id
_entity_poly.type
_entity_poly.pdbx_seq_one_letter_code
_entity_poly.pdbx_strand_id
1 'polypeptide(L)'
;GWPAVRDSWVLIFNNTFSMKFELTDVMVQVAGDMAWVICVENLITQQSDEPQQAKVLATNLFELIGDEWVMIHHHGSPVMG
;
A
#
# COMPACT_ATOMS: atom_id res chain seq x y z
N GLY A 1 10.81 8.33 -9.84
CA GLY A 1 10.58 7.34 -10.91
C GLY A 1 10.78 5.93 -10.36
N TRP A 2 10.53 4.89 -11.17
CA TRP A 2 10.47 3.49 -10.70
C TRP A 2 11.65 3.00 -9.83
N PRO A 3 12.93 3.27 -10.15
CA PRO A 3 14.05 2.76 -9.33
C PRO A 3 13.96 3.19 -7.86
N ALA A 4 13.63 4.46 -7.60
CA ALA A 4 13.50 4.97 -6.24
C ALA A 4 12.31 4.35 -5.49
N VAL A 5 11.20 4.06 -6.18
CA VAL A 5 10.05 3.36 -5.59
C VAL A 5 10.43 1.93 -5.26
N ARG A 6 11.02 1.20 -6.19
CA ARG A 6 11.47 -0.18 -5.95
C ARG A 6 12.46 -0.23 -4.77
N ASP A 7 13.45 0.66 -4.75
CA ASP A 7 14.51 0.64 -3.73
C ASP A 7 13.95 0.97 -2.33
N SER A 8 12.93 1.83 -2.23
CA SER A 8 12.27 2.08 -0.95
C SER A 8 11.50 0.86 -0.43
N TRP A 9 10.83 0.11 -1.31
CA TRP A 9 10.13 -1.12 -0.95
C TRP A 9 11.11 -2.23 -0.55
N VAL A 10 12.23 -2.37 -1.26
CA VAL A 10 13.31 -3.29 -0.89
C VAL A 10 13.84 -2.97 0.51
N LEU A 11 14.04 -1.69 0.83
CA LEU A 11 14.47 -1.27 2.16
C LEU A 11 13.44 -1.63 3.24
N ILE A 12 12.15 -1.37 3.01
CA ILE A 12 11.08 -1.69 3.97
C ILE A 12 11.04 -3.19 4.25
N PHE A 13 11.07 -4.03 3.20
CA PHE A 13 10.96 -5.48 3.34
C PHE A 13 12.21 -6.12 3.95
N ASN A 14 13.40 -5.62 3.63
CA ASN A 14 14.64 -6.14 4.23
C ASN A 14 14.78 -5.79 5.73
N ASN A 15 14.04 -4.78 6.22
CA ASN A 15 14.13 -4.31 7.61
C ASN A 15 12.86 -4.61 8.44
N THR A 16 11.91 -5.38 7.91
CA THR A 16 10.68 -5.73 8.61
C THR A 16 10.54 -7.25 8.67
N PHE A 17 10.59 -7.83 9.87
CA PHE A 17 10.52 -9.29 10.06
C PHE A 17 9.14 -9.84 9.68
N SER A 18 8.08 -9.14 10.08
CA SER A 18 6.72 -9.44 9.63
C SER A 18 5.89 -8.18 9.47
N MET A 19 5.00 -8.18 8.48
CA MET A 19 4.08 -7.09 8.20
C MET A 19 2.72 -7.68 7.83
N LYS A 20 1.68 -7.32 8.57
CA LYS A 20 0.30 -7.72 8.31
C LYS A 20 -0.53 -6.48 8.03
N PHE A 21 -1.33 -6.55 6.97
CA PHE A 21 -2.33 -5.54 6.63
C PHE A 21 -3.71 -6.10 6.88
N GLU A 22 -4.55 -5.34 7.57
CA GLU A 22 -5.99 -5.54 7.59
C GLU A 22 -6.66 -4.33 6.93
N LEU A 23 -7.28 -4.56 5.78
CA LEU A 23 -7.89 -3.51 4.98
C LEU A 23 -9.31 -3.26 5.44
N THR A 24 -9.64 -2.00 5.72
CA THR A 24 -11.01 -1.54 5.98
C THR A 24 -11.37 -0.40 5.03
N ASP A 25 -12.66 -0.06 4.97
CA ASP A 25 -13.18 1.08 4.21
C ASP A 25 -12.76 1.09 2.74
N VAL A 26 -12.72 -0.10 2.13
CA VAL A 26 -12.27 -0.29 0.76
C VAL A 26 -13.32 0.26 -0.21
N MET A 27 -12.91 1.23 -1.02
CA MET A 27 -13.67 1.78 -2.14
C MET A 27 -12.91 1.55 -3.43
N VAL A 28 -13.58 0.97 -4.42
CA VAL A 28 -13.00 0.65 -5.73
C VAL A 28 -13.79 1.37 -6.80
N GLN A 29 -13.09 2.03 -7.73
CA GLN A 29 -13.68 2.61 -8.92
C GLN A 29 -12.86 2.19 -10.14
N VAL A 30 -13.56 1.83 -11.21
CA VAL A 30 -12.97 1.52 -12.52
C VAL A 30 -13.53 2.49 -13.55
N ALA A 31 -12.66 3.02 -14.40
CA ALA A 31 -12.98 3.93 -15.49
C ALA A 31 -12.10 3.60 -16.70
N GLY A 32 -12.61 2.76 -17.60
CA GLY A 32 -11.85 2.29 -18.76
C GLY A 32 -10.70 1.38 -18.35
N ASP A 33 -9.50 1.76 -18.79
CA ASP A 33 -8.22 1.12 -18.47
C ASP A 33 -7.58 1.64 -17.17
N MET A 34 -8.29 2.47 -16.40
CA MET A 34 -7.81 3.02 -15.14
C MET A 34 -8.70 2.56 -13.99
N ALA A 35 -8.09 2.28 -12.84
CA ALA A 35 -8.80 2.00 -11.60
C ALA A 35 -8.12 2.69 -10.41
N TRP A 36 -8.91 3.00 -9.39
CA TRP A 36 -8.37 3.43 -8.11
C TRP A 36 -9.05 2.74 -6.94
N VAL A 37 -8.23 2.44 -5.93
CA VAL A 37 -8.65 1.85 -4.67
C VAL A 37 -8.27 2.80 -3.56
N ILE A 38 -9.27 3.25 -2.80
CA ILE A 38 -9.05 3.98 -1.55
C ILE A 38 -9.35 3.01 -0.41
N CYS A 39 -8.46 2.90 0.56
CA CYS A 39 -8.66 2.02 1.71
C CYS A 39 -7.95 2.55 2.95
N VAL A 40 -8.37 2.07 4.11
CA VAL A 40 -7.60 2.18 5.35
C VAL A 40 -6.81 0.90 5.54
N GLU A 41 -5.51 1.03 5.62
CA GLU A 41 -4.56 -0.03 5.94
C GLU A 41 -4.31 -0.02 7.45
N ASN A 42 -4.78 -1.04 8.17
CA ASN A 42 -4.44 -1.26 9.56
C ASN A 42 -3.21 -2.17 9.59
N LEU A 43 -2.03 -1.60 9.85
CA LEU A 43 -0.77 -2.29 9.81
C LEU A 43 -0.39 -2.81 11.20
N ILE A 44 0.10 -4.05 11.23
CA ILE A 44 0.86 -4.60 12.34
C ILE A 44 2.25 -4.96 11.81
N THR A 45 3.29 -4.32 12.33
CA THR A 45 4.69 -4.56 11.92
C THR A 45 5.50 -5.10 13.09
N GLN A 46 6.36 -6.08 12.80
CA GLN A 46 7.34 -6.61 13.75
C GLN A 46 8.73 -6.27 13.25
N GLN A 47 9.39 -5.33 13.93
CA GLN A 47 10.79 -4.94 13.67
C GLN A 47 11.69 -5.21 14.88
N SER A 48 11.11 -5.32 16.08
CA SER A 48 11.76 -5.70 17.33
C SER A 48 10.84 -6.66 18.11
N ASP A 49 11.14 -6.93 19.39
CA ASP A 49 10.34 -7.84 20.23
C ASP A 49 8.88 -7.40 20.39
N GLU A 50 8.61 -6.09 20.34
CA GLU A 50 7.27 -5.54 20.48
C GLU A 50 6.66 -5.17 19.11
N PRO A 51 5.46 -5.70 18.76
CA PRO A 51 4.75 -5.31 17.55
C PRO A 51 4.30 -3.84 17.58
N GLN A 52 4.44 -3.16 16.45
CA GLN A 52 3.96 -1.80 16.26
C GLN A 52 2.66 -1.81 15.44
N GLN A 53 1.76 -0.87 15.76
CA GLN A 53 0.50 -0.69 15.04
C GLN A 53 0.45 0.70 14.41
N ALA A 54 -0.04 0.76 13.17
CA ALA A 54 -0.24 2.01 12.45
C ALA A 54 -1.52 1.96 11.62
N LYS A 55 -2.11 3.13 11.35
CA LYS A 55 -3.20 3.28 10.40
C LYS A 55 -2.79 4.22 9.28
N VAL A 56 -2.99 3.77 8.04
CA VAL A 56 -2.66 4.53 6.84
C VAL A 56 -3.90 4.65 5.96
N LEU A 57 -4.23 5.87 5.53
CA LEU A 57 -5.19 6.07 4.45
C LEU A 57 -4.42 6.01 3.13
N ALA A 58 -4.75 5.01 2.31
CA ALA A 58 -4.08 4.73 1.06
C ALA A 58 -4.96 5.07 -0.16
N THR A 59 -4.34 5.62 -1.20
CA THR A 59 -4.87 5.74 -2.55
C THR A 59 -3.94 4.98 -3.49
N ASN A 60 -4.47 3.93 -4.12
CA ASN A 60 -3.76 3.07 -5.07
C ASN A 60 -4.36 3.27 -6.46
N LEU A 61 -3.54 3.64 -7.45
CA LEU A 61 -3.96 3.73 -8.85
C LEU A 61 -3.42 2.55 -9.64
N PHE A 62 -4.25 2.02 -10.51
CA PHE A 62 -3.93 0.91 -11.40
C PHE A 62 -4.24 1.28 -12.85
N GLU A 63 -3.40 0.79 -13.76
CA GLU A 63 -3.60 0.83 -15.21
C GLU A 63 -3.75 -0.61 -15.71
N LEU A 64 -4.69 -0.85 -16.63
CA LEU A 64 -4.91 -2.13 -17.28
C LEU A 64 -3.94 -2.25 -18.46
N ILE A 65 -2.94 -3.12 -18.34
CA ILE A 65 -1.94 -3.37 -19.39
C ILE A 65 -2.14 -4.80 -19.89
N GLY A 66 -2.69 -4.95 -21.10
CA GLY A 66 -3.17 -6.23 -21.58
C GLY A 66 -4.38 -6.69 -20.77
N ASP A 67 -4.26 -7.86 -20.13
CA ASP A 67 -5.32 -8.43 -19.27
C ASP A 67 -4.97 -8.33 -17.76
N GLU A 68 -3.98 -7.50 -17.41
CA GLU A 68 -3.47 -7.38 -16.03
C GLU A 68 -3.58 -5.94 -15.50
N TRP A 69 -4.09 -5.80 -14.28
CA TRP A 69 -4.05 -4.54 -13.55
C TRP A 69 -2.68 -4.37 -12.90
N VAL A 70 -1.96 -3.33 -13.30
CA VAL A 70 -0.64 -3.00 -12.75
C VAL A 70 -0.75 -1.73 -11.92
N MET A 71 -0.18 -1.73 -10.71
CA MET A 71 -0.15 -0.55 -9.86
C MET A 71 0.82 0.49 -10.45
N ILE A 72 0.30 1.67 -10.74
CA ILE A 72 1.08 2.80 -11.29
C ILE A 72 1.35 3.90 -10.24
N HIS A 73 0.59 3.90 -9.14
CA HIS A 73 0.76 4.85 -8.06
C HIS A 73 0.26 4.26 -6.73
N HIS A 74 1.00 4.54 -5.66
CA HIS A 74 0.60 4.30 -4.29
C HIS A 74 0.93 5.54 -3.47
N HIS A 75 -0.06 6.04 -2.74
CA HIS A 75 0.13 7.09 -1.76
C HIS A 75 -0.57 6.68 -0.46
N GLY A 76 0.22 6.46 0.59
CA GLY A 76 -0.26 6.25 1.95
C GLY A 76 0.09 7.43 2.84
N SER A 77 -0.88 7.90 3.63
CA SER A 77 -0.68 8.95 4.64
C SER A 77 -1.12 8.47 6.02
N PRO A 78 -0.40 8.84 7.10
CA PRO A 78 -0.78 8.42 8.45
C PRO A 78 -2.11 9.06 8.85
N VAL A 79 -3.00 8.26 9.45
CA VAL A 79 -4.22 8.78 10.08
C VAL A 79 -3.85 9.25 11.49
N MET A 80 -3.89 10.56 11.72
CA MET A 80 -3.74 11.13 13.06
C MET A 80 -5.09 11.02 13.79
N GLY A 81 -5.06 10.41 14.97
CA GLY A 81 -6.17 10.39 15.93
C GLY A 81 -5.99 11.45 17.01
#